data_AF-A0A1F9LE50-F1
#
_entry.id   AF-A0A1F9LE50-F1
#
_cell.length_a   1.000
_cell.length_b   1.000
_cell.length_c   1.000
_cell.angle_alpha   90.00
_cell.angle_beta   90.00
_cell.angle_gamma   90.00
#
_symmetry.space_group_name_H-M   'P 1'
#
loop_
_entity.id
_entity.type
_entity.pdbx_description
1 polymer ?
#
loop_
_entity_poly.entity_id
_entity_poly.type
_entity_poly.pdbx_seq_one_letter_code
_entity_poly.pdbx_strand_id
1 'polypeptide(L)'
;MKKSSFDVLKTKDFIRFDFSSTMKNIDAVCEQTDQYLRSTISGIEKHLFPIQLVIREGLTNAVRHGNVGDPGKIVRFELSIINKEMIKMMIEDEGKGFDWRGQRNEILDDDQEHGRGIIIMGTYFSSCSYNEKGNILFLEKIITP
;
A
#
# COMPACT_ATOMS: atom_id res chain seq x y z
N MET A 1 6.46 15.20 -23.14
CA MET A 1 6.54 14.41 -21.89
C MET A 1 5.48 14.93 -20.93
N LYS A 2 4.47 14.13 -20.54
CA LYS A 2 3.57 14.52 -19.45
C LYS A 2 4.40 14.60 -18.17
N LYS A 3 4.29 15.70 -17.41
CA LYS A 3 4.88 15.78 -16.07
C LYS A 3 4.30 14.65 -15.23
N SER A 4 5.15 13.88 -14.56
CA SER A 4 4.73 13.00 -13.47
C SER A 4 3.97 13.84 -12.44
N SER A 5 2.69 13.55 -12.22
CA SER A 5 1.93 14.10 -11.11
C SER A 5 2.35 13.38 -9.82
N PHE A 6 2.52 14.15 -8.75
CA PHE A 6 2.81 13.65 -7.41
C PHE A 6 2.33 14.69 -6.42
N ASP A 7 1.18 14.42 -5.80
CA ASP A 7 0.54 15.32 -4.85
C ASP A 7 0.50 14.64 -3.48
N VAL A 8 0.78 15.43 -2.43
CA VAL A 8 0.78 14.96 -1.04
C VAL A 8 -0.10 15.85 -0.19
N LEU A 9 -1.02 15.22 0.54
CA LEU A 9 -1.82 15.86 1.58
C LEU A 9 -1.46 15.21 2.92
N LYS A 10 -1.10 16.00 3.93
CA LYS A 10 -0.81 15.48 5.27
C LYS A 10 -1.40 16.33 6.38
N THR A 11 -1.84 15.66 7.43
CA THR A 11 -2.23 16.23 8.72
C THR A 11 -1.49 15.49 9.83
N LYS A 12 -1.85 15.71 11.09
CA LYS A 12 -1.24 14.99 12.22
C LYS A 12 -1.62 13.50 12.28
N ASP A 13 -2.75 13.10 11.71
CA ASP A 13 -3.28 11.73 11.82
C ASP A 13 -3.56 11.10 10.45
N PHE A 14 -3.15 11.75 9.36
CA PHE A 14 -3.43 11.30 8.00
C PHE A 14 -2.34 11.75 7.03
N ILE A 15 -1.94 10.87 6.12
CA ILE A 15 -1.15 11.20 4.93
C ILE A 15 -1.73 10.52 3.71
N ARG A 16 -1.76 11.25 2.59
CA ARG A 16 -2.25 10.77 1.30
C ARG A 16 -1.32 11.20 0.18
N PHE A 17 -1.19 10.31 -0.79
CA PHE A 17 -0.47 10.50 -2.02
C PHE A 17 -1.38 10.19 -3.20
N ASP A 18 -1.43 11.08 -4.19
CA ASP A 18 -1.94 10.77 -5.53
C ASP A 18 -0.77 10.95 -6.50
N PHE A 19 -0.36 9.87 -7.19
CA PHE A 19 0.84 9.91 -8.01
C PHE A 19 0.69 9.11 -9.31
N SER A 20 1.41 9.56 -10.34
CA SER A 20 1.46 8.84 -11.62
C SER A 20 2.05 7.44 -11.46
N SER A 21 1.45 6.45 -12.12
CA SER A 21 1.73 5.03 -11.92
C SER A 21 3.13 4.62 -12.43
N THR A 22 4.15 4.91 -11.63
CA THR A 22 5.57 4.65 -11.95
C THR A 22 6.31 4.13 -10.73
N MET A 23 7.27 3.23 -10.93
CA MET A 23 8.08 2.66 -9.84
C MET A 23 8.85 3.73 -9.07
N LYS A 24 9.33 4.77 -9.75
CA LYS A 24 10.05 5.90 -9.12
C LYS A 24 9.23 6.57 -8.01
N ASN A 25 7.92 6.72 -8.22
CA ASN A 25 7.06 7.37 -7.24
C ASN A 25 6.81 6.47 -6.01
N ILE A 26 6.90 5.15 -6.14
CA ILE A 26 6.79 4.21 -5.00
C ILE A 26 7.87 4.50 -3.96
N ASP A 27 9.12 4.69 -4.40
CA ASP A 27 10.23 4.97 -3.49
C ASP A 27 10.00 6.28 -2.71
N ALA A 28 9.50 7.32 -3.39
CA ALA A 28 9.17 8.59 -2.75
C ALA A 28 8.02 8.47 -1.73
N VAL A 29 7.02 7.63 -2.00
CA VAL A 29 5.93 7.34 -1.05
C VAL A 29 6.46 6.59 0.17
N CYS A 30 7.29 5.55 -0.04
CA CYS A 30 7.91 4.80 1.04
C CYS A 30 8.71 5.70 1.99
N GLU A 31 9.62 6.52 1.42
CA GLU A 31 10.47 7.42 2.19
C GLU A 31 9.67 8.45 2.98
N GLN A 32 8.71 9.12 2.33
CA GLN A 32 7.88 10.13 3.00
C GLN A 32 6.97 9.53 4.07
N THR A 33 6.48 8.30 3.87
CA THR A 33 5.67 7.61 4.86
C THR A 33 6.50 7.18 6.08
N ASP A 34 7.74 6.73 5.88
CA ASP A 34 8.67 6.41 6.98
C ASP A 34 8.93 7.65 7.84
N GLN A 35 9.30 8.77 7.20
CA GLN A 35 9.54 10.05 7.88
C GLN A 35 8.29 10.53 8.62
N TYR A 36 7.12 10.45 7.98
CA TYR A 36 5.84 10.83 8.58
C TYR A 36 5.56 10.02 9.85
N LEU A 37 5.66 8.69 9.79
CA LEU A 37 5.40 7.82 10.93
C LEU A 37 6.37 8.07 12.09
N ARG A 38 7.68 8.19 11.80
CA ARG A 38 8.70 8.52 12.82
C ARG A 38 8.43 9.84 13.52
N SER A 39 7.95 10.84 12.79
CA SER A 39 7.65 12.16 13.36
C SER A 39 6.35 12.22 14.15
N THR A 40 5.45 11.24 13.97
CA THR A 40 4.08 11.29 14.49
C THR A 40 3.83 10.29 15.61
N ILE A 41 4.54 9.16 15.61
CA ILE A 41 4.31 8.03 16.51
C ILE A 41 5.62 7.67 17.21
N SER A 42 5.68 7.89 18.52
CA SER A 42 6.80 7.46 19.35
C SER A 42 6.83 5.93 19.46
N GLY A 43 8.00 5.31 19.31
CA GLY A 43 8.17 3.85 19.47
C GLY A 43 7.78 3.03 18.23
N ILE A 44 7.58 3.66 17.07
CA ILE A 44 7.15 3.00 15.83
C ILE A 44 8.22 2.10 15.20
N GLU A 45 9.48 2.17 15.65
CA GLU A 45 10.65 1.58 15.00
C GLU A 45 10.49 0.09 14.67
N LYS A 46 9.93 -0.70 15.60
CA LYS A 46 9.69 -2.14 15.42
C LYS A 46 8.64 -2.46 14.35
N HIS A 47 7.81 -1.49 13.98
CA HIS A 47 6.75 -1.62 12.98
C HIS A 47 7.12 -1.07 11.61
N LEU A 48 8.18 -0.27 11.49
CA LEU A 48 8.52 0.40 10.23
C LEU A 48 8.85 -0.58 9.12
N PHE A 49 9.69 -1.60 9.39
CA PHE A 49 10.02 -2.62 8.39
C PHE A 49 8.77 -3.31 7.80
N PRO A 50 7.88 -3.91 8.61
CA PRO A 50 6.70 -4.58 8.05
C PRO A 50 5.73 -3.62 7.36
N ILE A 51 5.61 -2.38 7.84
CA ILE A 51 4.80 -1.35 7.17
C ILE A 51 5.38 -1.04 5.78
N GLN A 52 6.68 -0.78 5.69
CA GLN A 52 7.35 -0.43 4.44
C GLN A 52 7.32 -1.57 3.42
N LEU A 53 7.49 -2.81 3.88
CA LEU A 53 7.39 -3.99 3.04
C LEU A 53 5.99 -4.10 2.40
N VAL A 54 4.94 -3.95 3.21
CA VAL A 54 3.55 -4.04 2.74
C VAL A 54 3.15 -2.87 1.85
N ILE A 55 3.60 -1.65 2.16
CA ILE A 55 3.40 -0.49 1.28
C ILE A 55 4.03 -0.77 -0.08
N ARG A 56 5.30 -1.19 -0.12
CA ARG A 56 6.01 -1.46 -1.37
C ARG A 56 5.33 -2.53 -2.19
N GLU A 57 4.90 -3.61 -1.55
CA GLU A 57 4.17 -4.71 -2.20
C GLU A 57 2.84 -4.23 -2.79
N GLY A 58 1.99 -3.58 -1.98
CA GLY A 58 0.68 -3.10 -2.43
C GLY A 58 0.79 -2.08 -3.55
N LEU A 59 1.73 -1.13 -3.46
CA LEU A 59 1.95 -0.13 -4.50
C LEU A 59 2.54 -0.74 -5.77
N THR A 60 3.41 -1.75 -5.65
CA THR A 60 3.94 -2.48 -6.82
C THR A 60 2.81 -3.20 -7.54
N ASN A 61 1.88 -3.81 -6.81
CA ASN A 61 0.71 -4.46 -7.40
C ASN A 61 -0.22 -3.46 -8.11
N ALA A 62 -0.50 -2.32 -7.48
CA ALA A 62 -1.25 -1.24 -8.09
C ALA A 62 -0.61 -0.72 -9.40
N VAL A 63 0.72 -0.50 -9.39
CA VAL A 63 1.44 0.02 -10.55
C VAL A 63 1.59 -1.03 -11.66
N ARG A 64 2.11 -2.21 -11.36
CA ARG A 64 2.45 -3.23 -12.37
C ARG A 64 1.24 -4.02 -12.85
N HIS A 65 0.32 -4.36 -11.95
CA HIS A 65 -0.79 -5.26 -12.26
C HIS A 65 -2.10 -4.50 -12.47
N GLY A 66 -2.43 -3.56 -11.58
CA GLY A 66 -3.64 -2.73 -11.71
C GLY A 66 -3.56 -1.81 -12.93
N ASN A 67 -2.60 -0.91 -12.93
CA ASN A 67 -2.43 0.11 -13.97
C ASN A 67 -1.55 -0.34 -15.15
N VAL A 68 -0.97 -1.54 -15.11
CA VAL A 68 -0.14 -2.11 -16.20
C VAL A 68 1.04 -1.19 -16.57
N GLY A 69 1.56 -0.46 -15.58
CA GLY A 69 2.67 0.48 -15.75
C GLY A 69 2.34 1.73 -16.57
N ASP A 70 1.06 2.07 -16.78
CA ASP A 70 0.64 3.26 -17.53
C ASP A 70 0.90 4.55 -16.72
N PRO A 71 1.88 5.40 -17.11
CA PRO A 71 2.18 6.64 -16.38
C PRO A 71 1.09 7.70 -16.50
N GLY A 72 0.12 7.51 -17.39
CA GLY A 72 -1.07 8.36 -17.52
C GLY A 72 -2.12 8.11 -16.44
N LYS A 73 -2.02 6.98 -15.72
CA LYS A 73 -2.91 6.61 -14.62
C LYS A 73 -2.36 7.02 -13.27
N ILE A 74 -3.25 7.13 -12.29
CA ILE A 74 -2.95 7.48 -10.91
C ILE A 74 -3.01 6.23 -10.03
N VAL A 75 -2.12 6.19 -9.04
CA VAL A 75 -2.25 5.36 -7.84
C VAL A 75 -2.49 6.29 -6.68
N ARG A 76 -3.48 5.96 -5.85
CA ARG A 76 -3.77 6.66 -4.60
C ARG A 76 -3.33 5.80 -3.43
N PHE A 77 -2.61 6.40 -2.50
CA PHE A 77 -2.24 5.79 -1.24
C PHE A 77 -2.69 6.68 -0.09
N GLU A 78 -3.39 6.12 0.89
CA GLU A 78 -3.81 6.80 2.10
C GLU A 78 -3.33 6.01 3.32
N LEU A 79 -2.86 6.71 4.35
CA LEU A 79 -2.56 6.16 5.67
C LEU A 79 -3.19 7.06 6.74
N SER A 80 -4.04 6.47 7.57
CA SER A 80 -4.65 7.10 8.74
C SER A 80 -4.10 6.50 10.03
N ILE A 81 -3.86 7.32 11.03
CA ILE A 81 -3.47 6.92 12.38
C ILE A 81 -4.70 7.01 13.28
N ILE A 82 -5.03 5.91 13.94
CA ILE A 82 -6.20 5.81 14.82
C ILE A 82 -5.70 5.66 16.26
N ASN A 83 -6.00 6.65 17.09
CA ASN A 83 -5.66 6.70 18.52
C ASN A 83 -4.17 6.45 18.85
N LYS A 84 -3.25 6.62 17.88
CA LYS A 84 -1.82 6.27 17.97
C LYS A 84 -1.53 4.78 18.25
N GLU A 85 -2.52 3.93 18.14
CA GLU A 85 -2.42 2.48 18.43
C GLU A 85 -2.64 1.62 17.19
N MET A 86 -3.20 2.19 16.13
CA MET A 86 -3.49 1.50 14.89
C MET A 86 -3.22 2.41 13.70
N ILE A 87 -2.80 1.80 12.59
CA ILE A 87 -2.85 2.43 11.27
C ILE A 87 -3.87 1.73 10.39
N LYS A 88 -4.51 2.52 9.54
CA LYS A 88 -5.30 2.04 8.41
C LYS A 88 -4.69 2.55 7.12
N MET A 89 -4.55 1.68 6.14
CA MET A 89 -4.03 2.03 4.82
C MET A 89 -5.03 1.66 3.74
N MET A 90 -5.06 2.47 2.68
CA MET A 90 -5.80 2.22 1.47
C MET A 90 -4.91 2.47 0.26
N ILE A 91 -4.90 1.51 -0.67
CA ILE A 91 -4.21 1.64 -1.96
C ILE A 91 -5.26 1.44 -3.05
N GLU A 92 -5.40 2.41 -3.95
CA GLU A 92 -6.36 2.37 -5.07
C GLU A 92 -5.63 2.56 -6.40
N ASP A 93 -5.99 1.73 -7.38
CA ASP A 93 -5.56 1.83 -8.78
C ASP A 93 -6.74 1.99 -9.75
N GLU A 94 -6.45 2.43 -10.96
CA GLU A 94 -7.41 2.65 -12.04
C GLU A 94 -7.50 1.44 -13.01
N GLY A 95 -7.07 0.28 -12.53
CA GLY A 95 -7.12 -0.99 -13.23
C GLY A 95 -8.52 -1.59 -13.32
N LYS A 96 -8.61 -2.74 -13.99
CA LYS A 96 -9.84 -3.52 -14.07
C LYS A 96 -10.15 -4.26 -12.76
N GLY A 97 -9.17 -4.37 -11.87
CA GLY A 97 -9.22 -5.20 -10.67
C GLY A 97 -9.07 -6.69 -10.98
N PHE A 98 -9.11 -7.52 -9.94
CA PHE A 98 -8.92 -8.97 -10.03
C PHE A 98 -9.79 -9.74 -9.02
N ASP A 99 -10.03 -11.02 -9.29
CA ASP A 99 -10.72 -11.90 -8.35
C ASP A 99 -9.79 -12.40 -7.25
N TRP A 100 -9.66 -11.59 -6.20
CA TRP A 100 -8.86 -11.90 -5.03
C TRP A 100 -9.46 -13.02 -4.15
N ARG A 101 -10.76 -13.33 -4.30
CA ARG A 101 -11.43 -14.37 -3.51
C ARG A 101 -11.07 -15.76 -4.03
N GLY A 102 -10.93 -15.90 -5.34
CA GLY A 102 -10.44 -17.13 -5.98
C GLY A 102 -8.99 -17.45 -5.62
N GLN A 103 -8.11 -16.44 -5.63
CA GLN A 103 -6.66 -16.60 -5.39
C GLN A 103 -6.28 -16.99 -3.96
N ARG A 104 -7.16 -16.78 -2.96
CA ARG A 104 -6.91 -17.19 -1.57
C ARG A 104 -6.79 -18.71 -1.38
N ASN A 105 -7.36 -19.49 -2.31
CA ASN A 105 -7.42 -20.95 -2.22
C ASN A 105 -6.46 -21.66 -3.18
N GLU A 106 -5.76 -20.92 -4.05
CA GLU A 106 -4.78 -21.51 -4.95
C GLU A 106 -3.46 -21.72 -4.20
N ILE A 107 -2.97 -22.96 -4.19
CA ILE A 107 -1.61 -23.28 -3.74
C ILE A 107 -0.68 -22.58 -4.73
N LEU A 108 -0.07 -21.49 -4.29
CA LEU A 108 0.79 -20.66 -5.12
C LEU A 108 2.06 -21.44 -5.45
N ASP A 109 2.28 -21.72 -6.73
CA ASP A 109 3.57 -22.19 -7.22
C ASP A 109 4.66 -21.18 -6.80
N ASP A 110 5.76 -21.69 -6.25
CA ASP A 110 6.84 -20.91 -5.63
C ASP A 110 7.54 -19.95 -6.62
N ASP A 111 7.27 -20.11 -7.92
CA ASP A 111 7.82 -19.33 -9.04
C ASP A 111 6.97 -18.11 -9.45
N GLN A 112 5.79 -17.89 -8.85
CA GLN A 112 4.98 -16.69 -9.13
C GLN A 112 5.05 -15.68 -7.99
N GLU A 113 5.75 -14.56 -8.22
CA GLU A 113 5.80 -13.39 -7.33
C GLU A 113 4.40 -12.94 -6.83
N HIS A 114 3.34 -13.20 -7.61
CA HIS A 114 1.95 -12.79 -7.35
C HIS A 114 1.35 -13.35 -6.05
N GLY A 115 1.85 -14.49 -5.56
CA GLY A 115 1.30 -15.14 -4.38
C GLY A 115 1.83 -14.63 -3.03
N ARG A 116 3.08 -14.17 -3.03
CA ARG A 116 3.78 -13.81 -1.80
C ARG A 116 3.20 -12.56 -1.16
N GLY A 117 2.67 -11.63 -1.94
CA GLY A 117 2.12 -10.38 -1.43
C GLY A 117 0.97 -10.57 -0.44
N ILE A 118 0.01 -11.43 -0.76
CA ILE A 118 -1.13 -11.74 0.13
C ILE A 118 -0.64 -12.41 1.43
N ILE A 119 0.33 -13.32 1.33
CA ILE A 119 0.91 -14.01 2.49
C ILE A 119 1.68 -13.02 3.38
N ILE A 120 2.51 -12.16 2.79
CA ILE A 120 3.26 -11.12 3.51
C ILE A 120 2.30 -10.19 4.24
N MET A 121 1.26 -9.70 3.55
CA MET A 121 0.23 -8.85 4.17
C MET A 121 -0.46 -9.57 5.32
N GLY A 122 -0.90 -10.82 5.12
CA GLY A 122 -1.55 -11.62 6.17
C GLY A 122 -0.64 -11.95 7.36
N THR A 123 0.69 -11.97 7.17
CA THR A 123 1.66 -12.22 8.24
C THR A 123 1.85 -10.98 9.13
N TYR A 124 1.83 -9.78 8.54
CA TYR A 124 2.21 -8.56 9.25
C TYR A 124 1.05 -7.64 9.65
N PHE A 125 -0.12 -7.79 9.02
CA PHE A 125 -1.28 -6.93 9.21
C PHE A 125 -2.42 -7.69 9.88
N SER A 126 -3.15 -6.97 10.74
CA SER A 126 -4.31 -7.50 11.46
C SER A 126 -5.50 -7.73 10.54
N SER A 127 -5.59 -6.97 9.45
CA SER A 127 -6.60 -7.13 8.41
C SER A 127 -6.02 -6.78 7.05
N CYS A 128 -6.41 -7.54 6.04
CA CYS A 128 -6.11 -7.31 4.63
C CYS A 128 -7.34 -7.74 3.81
N SER A 129 -7.88 -6.83 3.02
CA SER A 129 -9.02 -7.09 2.15
C SER A 129 -8.97 -6.24 0.90
N TYR A 130 -9.68 -6.67 -0.13
CA TYR A 130 -9.90 -5.87 -1.32
C TYR A 130 -11.38 -5.53 -1.46
N ASN A 131 -11.69 -4.45 -2.20
CA ASN A 131 -13.05 -4.18 -2.64
C ASN A 131 -13.57 -5.29 -3.59
N GLU A 132 -14.85 -5.23 -3.95
CA GLU A 132 -15.46 -6.25 -4.83
C GLU A 132 -14.79 -6.35 -6.19
N LYS A 133 -14.36 -5.21 -6.74
CA LYS A 133 -13.67 -5.13 -8.04
C LYS A 133 -12.23 -5.66 -7.96
N GLY A 134 -11.58 -5.59 -6.80
CA GLY A 134 -10.17 -5.96 -6.61
C GLY A 134 -9.15 -4.89 -7.03
N ASN A 135 -9.53 -3.61 -7.07
CA ASN A 135 -8.63 -2.49 -7.39
C ASN A 135 -8.42 -1.51 -6.22
N ILE A 136 -8.99 -1.83 -5.06
CA ILE A 136 -8.72 -1.11 -3.81
C ILE A 136 -8.33 -2.13 -2.76
N LEU A 137 -7.15 -1.97 -2.18
CA LEU A 137 -6.62 -2.74 -1.06
C LEU A 137 -6.81 -1.95 0.23
N PHE A 138 -7.39 -2.59 1.25
CA PHE A 138 -7.52 -2.08 2.61
C PHE A 138 -6.66 -2.91 3.56
N LEU A 139 -5.91 -2.22 4.41
CA LEU A 139 -4.98 -2.83 5.34
C LEU A 139 -5.10 -2.18 6.72
N GLU A 140 -5.12 -2.98 7.78
CA GLU A 140 -5.12 -2.49 9.15
C GLU A 140 -4.02 -3.16 9.97
N LYS A 141 -3.31 -2.37 10.77
CA LYS A 141 -2.26 -2.89 11.64
C LYS A 141 -2.28 -2.21 13.01
N ILE A 142 -2.33 -3.02 14.05
CA ILE A 142 -2.07 -2.59 15.41
C ILE A 142 -0.57 -2.29 15.56
N ILE A 143 -0.27 -1.12 16.08
CA ILE A 143 1.08 -0.55 16.30
C ILE A 143 1.31 -0.19 17.77
N THR A 144 0.61 -0.88 18.67
CA THR A 144 0.75 -0.67 20.12
C THR A 144 2.20 -0.90 20.57
N PRO A 145 2.71 -0.07 21.49
CA PRO A 145 4.06 -0.17 22.05
C PRO A 145 4.42 -1.55 22.62
#